data_AF-A0A918FIW1-F1
#
_entry.id   AF-A0A918FIW1-F1
#
_cell.length_a   1.000
_cell.length_b   1.000
_cell.length_c   1.000
_cell.angle_alpha   90.00
_cell.angle_beta   90.00
_cell.angle_gamma   90.00
#
_symmetry.space_group_name_H-M   'P 1'
#
loop_
_entity.id
_entity.type
_entity.pdbx_description
1 polymer ?
#
loop_
_entity_poly.entity_id
_entity_poly.type
_entity_poly.pdbx_seq_one_letter_code
_entity_poly.pdbx_strand_id
1 'polypeptide(L)'
;MTDVYLDSPLLTDEQRAVVEQPWDARVLVTAGAGAGKTHTLVRRLDVLCGHEDPEEALEAAEILVLTFSRAAARELRERISRHGERAQRVRARTFDAWAYEVLRQAHPDGEWGAVGFDERIAAATRAIEKGALEIGDAVPPAHVVIDEVQDLLGGRRELVETLLDRYQGSCGFTVVGDAAQSVYGFQIADPAERVDETGRFFDWLRFSYPDDLVELRLTTNFRATTAEARIALAHGPRLQQLTDPDEAGSLYDELRDLLLEPANGMGDLTDEFTLDGLRDLSDTCAILTRDNNEALVVSGLLHAHGIEHRLRRPLEERPVPYWVAELLRRTEATGLTEDRFRSLLAEIPLPYEPNAAVLWTTLRRIARGSGRSLLDLNRLRRAVADGRFPDEAADPETARIVVSTVHRAKGLEFDRVIVLSPPTVANLHKRYKDELDLPAEARALYVAMTRARHDLYHVNPPELPHFRRAGHRRDGRRYVGSWRSYDRCGIVAEAGDVCRDNPPGHETDAAATQTYLLGEVRSGQEVVLRRRHPVPMGETQSPPYALMHDGREIGEASQRFREELFQVQKVNRTWEPWWPDEIHDLRIDTLETVTGSTAAGANAGLGDRGVWIVPRITGIGRFRRAGNYEEQGA
;
A
#
# COMPACT_ATOMS: atom_id res chain seq x y z
N MET A 1 -19.16 -11.59 32.15
CA MET A 1 -18.24 -10.70 32.88
C MET A 1 -17.55 -9.86 31.83
N THR A 2 -17.75 -8.55 31.87
CA THR A 2 -17.07 -7.59 30.98
C THR A 2 -15.62 -7.47 31.40
N ASP A 3 -14.74 -7.68 30.43
CA ASP A 3 -13.28 -7.64 30.59
C ASP A 3 -12.80 -6.24 31.03
N VAL A 4 -11.65 -6.19 31.71
CA VAL A 4 -10.98 -4.97 32.18
C VAL A 4 -10.63 -4.04 31.00
N TYR A 5 -10.59 -4.61 29.80
CA TYR A 5 -10.39 -3.94 28.52
C TYR A 5 -11.74 -3.59 27.88
N LEU A 6 -12.30 -2.44 28.28
CA LEU A 6 -13.49 -1.78 27.71
C LEU A 6 -13.74 -2.18 26.23
N ASP A 7 -14.86 -2.84 25.96
CA ASP A 7 -15.35 -3.30 24.64
C ASP A 7 -14.53 -4.36 23.89
N SER A 8 -13.53 -5.01 24.49
CA SER A 8 -12.79 -6.09 23.84
C SER A 8 -13.43 -7.47 24.09
N PRO A 9 -13.53 -8.35 23.07
CA PRO A 9 -14.08 -9.70 23.24
C PRO A 9 -13.20 -10.54 24.16
N LEU A 10 -13.81 -11.53 24.84
CA LEU A 10 -13.09 -12.49 25.66
C LEU A 10 -12.17 -13.36 24.80
N LEU A 11 -10.97 -13.64 25.31
CA LEU A 11 -10.03 -14.57 24.70
C LEU A 11 -10.60 -15.99 24.69
N THR A 12 -10.46 -16.69 23.56
CA THR A 12 -10.66 -18.15 23.53
C THR A 12 -9.56 -18.88 24.29
N ASP A 13 -9.73 -20.17 24.54
CA ASP A 13 -8.70 -20.99 25.19
C ASP A 13 -7.42 -21.06 24.35
N GLU A 14 -7.55 -21.14 23.01
CA GLU A 14 -6.41 -21.08 22.08
C GLU A 14 -5.66 -19.73 22.16
N GLN A 15 -6.39 -18.62 22.19
CA GLN A 15 -5.79 -17.29 22.28
C GLN A 15 -5.17 -17.06 23.67
N ARG A 16 -5.81 -17.55 24.73
CA ARG A 16 -5.30 -17.51 26.11
C ARG A 16 -3.99 -18.28 26.23
N ALA A 17 -3.92 -19.48 25.65
CA ALA A 17 -2.70 -20.30 25.64
C ALA A 17 -1.50 -19.60 24.99
N VAL A 18 -1.73 -18.72 23.99
CA VAL A 18 -0.71 -17.86 23.40
C VAL A 18 -0.35 -16.71 24.33
N VAL A 19 -1.35 -16.04 24.90
CA VAL A 19 -1.17 -14.85 25.75
C VAL A 19 -0.41 -15.19 27.03
N GLU A 20 -0.64 -16.36 27.61
CA GLU A 20 -0.07 -16.80 28.90
C GLU A 20 1.36 -17.38 28.82
N GLN A 21 1.95 -17.53 27.63
CA GLN A 21 3.35 -17.98 27.55
C GLN A 21 4.29 -16.95 28.19
N PRO A 22 5.36 -17.36 28.89
CA PRO A 22 6.32 -16.44 29.49
C PRO A 22 7.06 -15.61 28.43
N TRP A 23 7.81 -14.60 28.88
CA TRP A 23 8.51 -13.68 27.98
C TRP A 23 9.70 -14.33 27.27
N ASP A 24 10.32 -15.35 27.86
CA ASP A 24 11.45 -16.08 27.28
C ASP A 24 10.99 -17.22 26.35
N ALA A 25 9.68 -17.51 26.30
CA ALA A 25 9.12 -18.52 25.42
C ALA A 25 9.36 -18.20 23.94
N ARG A 26 9.57 -19.28 23.17
CA ARG A 26 9.72 -19.26 21.72
C ARG A 26 8.46 -19.84 21.08
N VAL A 27 7.55 -18.96 20.70
CA VAL A 27 6.18 -19.33 20.31
C VAL A 27 5.98 -19.12 18.81
N LEU A 28 5.53 -20.16 18.12
CA LEU A 28 5.04 -20.09 16.75
C LEU A 28 3.51 -20.26 16.75
N VAL A 29 2.80 -19.21 16.35
CA VAL A 29 1.33 -19.17 16.28
C VAL A 29 0.89 -19.27 14.83
N THR A 30 0.33 -20.41 14.45
CA THR A 30 -0.33 -20.59 13.15
C THR A 30 -1.79 -20.21 13.27
N ALA A 31 -2.21 -19.16 12.57
CA ALA A 31 -3.54 -18.58 12.75
C ALA A 31 -4.20 -18.30 11.41
N GLY A 32 -5.34 -18.95 11.14
CA GLY A 32 -6.07 -18.79 9.89
C GLY A 32 -6.59 -17.36 9.66
N ALA A 33 -7.12 -17.10 8.47
CA ALA A 33 -7.81 -15.86 8.15
C ALA A 33 -8.91 -15.57 9.20
N GLY A 34 -8.94 -14.35 9.73
CA GLY A 34 -9.95 -13.92 10.70
C GLY A 34 -9.85 -14.56 12.09
N ALA A 35 -8.75 -15.25 12.43
CA ALA A 35 -8.61 -15.93 13.73
C ALA A 35 -8.27 -15.02 14.93
N GLY A 36 -8.24 -13.70 14.73
CA GLY A 36 -7.94 -12.74 15.78
C GLY A 36 -6.45 -12.55 16.09
N LYS A 37 -5.54 -12.86 15.14
CA LYS A 37 -4.07 -12.68 15.26
C LYS A 37 -3.67 -11.41 16.01
N THR A 38 -4.11 -10.26 15.51
CA THR A 38 -3.76 -8.95 16.03
C THR A 38 -4.35 -8.70 17.43
N HIS A 39 -5.55 -9.22 17.70
CA HIS A 39 -6.16 -9.15 19.03
C HIS A 39 -5.35 -9.96 20.05
N THR A 40 -4.99 -11.21 19.71
CA THR A 40 -4.13 -12.06 20.53
C THR A 40 -2.77 -11.41 20.79
N LEU A 41 -2.15 -10.82 19.76
CA LEU A 41 -0.86 -10.12 19.89
C LEU A 41 -0.94 -8.93 20.84
N VAL A 42 -1.96 -8.07 20.71
CA VAL A 42 -2.11 -6.91 21.61
C VAL A 42 -2.29 -7.35 23.05
N ARG A 43 -3.11 -8.39 23.30
CA ARG A 43 -3.31 -8.94 24.64
C ARG A 43 -2.06 -9.59 25.21
N ARG A 44 -1.28 -10.28 24.38
CA ARG A 44 0.02 -10.83 24.79
C ARG A 44 0.99 -9.72 25.17
N LEU A 45 1.10 -8.66 24.38
CA LEU A 45 1.95 -7.52 24.69
C LEU A 45 1.58 -6.87 26.03
N ASP A 46 0.28 -6.76 26.34
CA ASP A 46 -0.18 -6.22 27.62
C ASP A 46 0.18 -7.10 28.81
N VAL A 47 0.13 -8.43 28.65
CA VAL A 47 0.56 -9.38 29.68
C VAL A 47 2.07 -9.34 29.86
N LEU A 48 2.85 -9.30 28.77
CA LEU A 48 4.30 -9.17 28.85
C LEU A 48 4.73 -7.88 29.57
N CYS A 49 4.10 -6.73 29.26
CA CYS A 49 4.39 -5.46 29.95
C CYS A 49 3.82 -5.37 31.37
N GLY A 50 2.98 -6.33 31.75
CA GLY A 50 2.04 -6.19 32.87
C GLY A 50 1.96 -7.37 33.79
N HIS A 51 2.95 -8.25 33.72
CA HIS A 51 2.99 -9.47 34.48
C HIS A 51 2.93 -9.17 35.99
N GLU A 52 2.24 -10.03 36.75
CA GLU A 52 2.06 -9.80 38.20
C GLU A 52 3.39 -9.90 38.95
N ASP A 53 4.29 -10.76 38.48
CA ASP A 53 5.68 -10.83 38.92
C ASP A 53 6.52 -9.74 38.23
N PRO A 54 7.09 -8.77 38.98
CA PRO A 54 7.93 -7.72 38.42
C PRO A 54 9.21 -8.21 37.73
N GLU A 55 9.71 -9.41 38.06
CA GLU A 55 10.90 -9.99 37.40
C GLU A 55 10.59 -10.56 36.00
N GLU A 56 9.31 -10.85 35.74
CA GLU A 56 8.80 -11.38 34.45
C GLU A 56 8.18 -10.27 33.58
N ALA A 57 7.94 -9.09 34.14
CA ALA A 57 7.35 -7.96 33.43
C ALA A 57 8.42 -7.23 32.59
N LEU A 58 8.16 -7.09 31.29
CA LEU A 58 9.05 -6.40 30.37
C LEU A 58 8.71 -4.90 30.27
N GLU A 59 9.76 -4.08 30.21
CA GLU A 59 9.62 -2.70 29.78
C GLU A 59 9.34 -2.64 28.27
N ALA A 60 8.59 -1.62 27.86
CA ALA A 60 8.24 -1.47 26.44
C ALA A 60 9.45 -1.31 25.49
N ALA A 61 10.62 -0.93 26.04
CA ALA A 61 11.88 -0.84 25.29
C ALA A 61 12.54 -2.21 25.07
N GLU A 62 12.19 -3.21 25.87
CA GLU A 62 12.72 -4.59 25.78
C GLU A 62 11.94 -5.44 24.78
N ILE A 63 10.80 -4.94 24.28
CA ILE A 63 9.96 -5.63 23.30
C ILE A 63 10.14 -5.01 21.91
N LEU A 64 10.58 -5.82 20.96
CA LEU A 64 10.66 -5.45 19.54
C LEU A 64 9.48 -6.06 18.77
N VAL A 65 8.68 -5.22 18.13
CA VAL A 65 7.53 -5.67 17.33
C VAL A 65 7.76 -5.35 15.85
N LEU A 66 7.84 -6.38 15.01
CA LEU A 66 8.14 -6.30 13.58
C LEU A 66 6.97 -6.85 12.74
N THR A 67 6.77 -6.24 11.57
CA THR A 67 5.80 -6.70 10.56
C THR A 67 6.28 -6.32 9.16
N PHE A 68 5.71 -6.93 8.13
CA PHE A 68 6.11 -6.69 6.75
C PHE A 68 5.69 -5.31 6.22
N SER A 69 4.43 -4.91 6.43
CA SER A 69 3.87 -3.73 5.79
C SER A 69 3.67 -2.55 6.74
N ARG A 70 3.78 -1.32 6.21
CA ARG A 70 3.48 -0.09 6.99
C ARG A 70 2.01 -0.05 7.42
N ALA A 71 1.12 -0.62 6.62
CA ALA A 71 -0.31 -0.74 6.95
C ALA A 71 -0.52 -1.63 8.19
N ALA A 72 0.09 -2.81 8.22
CA ALA A 72 0.05 -3.70 9.38
C ALA A 72 0.71 -3.06 10.61
N ALA A 73 1.85 -2.36 10.44
CA ALA A 73 2.51 -1.66 11.54
C ALA A 73 1.63 -0.55 12.11
N ARG A 74 0.95 0.22 11.24
CA ARG A 74 -0.01 1.27 11.63
C ARG A 74 -1.20 0.67 12.36
N GLU A 75 -1.82 -0.35 11.81
CA GLU A 75 -2.98 -1.02 12.42
C GLU A 75 -2.61 -1.57 13.81
N LEU A 76 -1.47 -2.25 13.93
CA LEU A 76 -1.02 -2.80 15.21
C LEU A 76 -0.75 -1.68 16.24
N ARG A 77 -0.13 -0.56 15.84
CA ARG A 77 0.02 0.63 16.72
C ARG A 77 -1.32 1.20 17.14
N GLU A 78 -2.28 1.32 16.23
CA GLU A 78 -3.61 1.84 16.53
C GLU A 78 -4.34 0.92 17.51
N ARG A 79 -4.26 -0.40 17.33
CA ARG A 79 -4.84 -1.38 18.25
C ARG A 79 -4.16 -1.38 19.62
N ILE A 80 -2.83 -1.33 19.67
CA ILE A 80 -2.08 -1.18 20.92
C ILE A 80 -2.48 0.13 21.64
N SER A 81 -2.64 1.24 20.91
CA SER A 81 -3.04 2.51 21.52
C SER A 81 -4.48 2.51 22.03
N ARG A 82 -5.38 1.73 21.42
CA ARG A 82 -6.81 1.68 21.79
C ARG A 82 -7.11 0.64 22.87
N HIS A 83 -6.47 -0.52 22.77
CA HIS A 83 -6.78 -1.69 23.59
C HIS A 83 -5.64 -2.08 24.53
N GLY A 84 -4.43 -1.59 24.28
CA GLY A 84 -3.32 -1.78 25.20
C GLY A 84 -3.48 -0.90 26.43
N GLU A 85 -3.41 -1.50 27.62
CA GLU A 85 -3.33 -0.74 28.87
C GLU A 85 -1.87 -0.44 29.23
N ARG A 86 -1.02 -1.48 29.17
CA ARG A 86 0.38 -1.42 29.60
C ARG A 86 1.33 -1.40 28.41
N ALA A 87 0.92 -2.00 27.29
CA ALA A 87 1.67 -2.03 26.04
C ALA A 87 1.65 -0.71 25.25
N GLN A 88 0.98 0.35 25.71
CA GLN A 88 0.82 1.61 24.96
C GLN A 88 2.14 2.24 24.47
N ARG A 89 3.24 1.95 25.16
CA ARG A 89 4.58 2.44 24.81
C ARG A 89 5.32 1.54 23.81
N VAL A 90 4.86 0.31 23.60
CA VAL A 90 5.43 -0.65 22.64
C VAL A 90 5.21 -0.12 21.23
N ARG A 91 6.24 -0.22 20.39
CA ARG A 91 6.21 0.30 19.02
C ARG A 91 6.35 -0.81 18.00
N ALA A 92 5.27 -1.10 17.27
CA ALA A 92 5.36 -1.88 16.04
C ALA A 92 6.12 -1.11 14.96
N ARG A 93 6.96 -1.79 14.18
CA ARG A 93 7.79 -1.22 13.10
C ARG A 93 7.80 -2.17 11.92
N THR A 94 8.10 -1.66 10.72
CA THR A 94 8.41 -2.55 9.59
C THR A 94 9.87 -3.01 9.66
N PHE A 95 10.19 -4.14 9.02
CA PHE A 95 11.58 -4.62 8.91
C PHE A 95 12.51 -3.53 8.36
N ASP A 96 12.11 -2.86 7.27
CA ASP A 96 12.88 -1.76 6.67
C ASP A 96 13.10 -0.56 7.59
N ALA A 97 12.07 -0.18 8.36
CA ALA A 97 12.17 0.94 9.28
C ALA A 97 13.12 0.61 10.44
N TRP A 98 13.07 -0.62 10.94
CA TRP A 98 13.95 -1.07 12.00
C TRP A 98 15.40 -1.25 11.52
N ALA A 99 15.62 -1.86 10.35
CA ALA A 99 16.96 -1.98 9.75
C ALA A 99 17.63 -0.61 9.57
N TYR A 100 16.88 0.38 9.10
CA TYR A 100 17.36 1.75 9.00
C TYR A 100 17.73 2.35 10.37
N GLU A 101 16.96 2.06 11.42
CA GLU A 101 17.25 2.51 12.79
C GLU A 101 18.54 1.88 13.34
N VAL A 102 18.69 0.56 13.17
CA VAL A 102 19.92 -0.18 13.55
C VAL A 102 21.14 0.42 12.88
N LEU A 103 21.06 0.67 11.56
CA LEU A 103 22.15 1.28 10.81
C LEU A 103 22.48 2.70 11.26
N ARG A 104 21.46 3.51 11.57
CA ARG A 104 21.68 4.87 12.10
C ARG A 104 22.31 4.88 13.48
N GLN A 105 22.07 3.86 14.30
CA GLN A 105 22.68 3.73 15.62
C GLN A 105 24.12 3.24 15.49
N ALA A 106 24.35 2.17 14.71
CA ALA A 106 25.68 1.59 14.51
C ALA A 106 26.62 2.47 13.66
N HIS A 107 26.07 3.18 12.68
CA HIS A 107 26.81 4.02 11.73
C HIS A 107 26.10 5.36 11.54
N PRO A 108 26.19 6.29 12.52
CA PRO A 108 25.48 7.57 12.49
C PRO A 108 25.84 8.48 11.31
N ASP A 109 27.07 8.37 10.82
CA ASP A 109 27.60 9.16 9.70
C ASP A 109 27.27 8.55 8.33
N GLY A 110 26.60 7.39 8.28
CA GLY A 110 26.24 6.73 7.03
C GLY A 110 25.08 7.42 6.31
N GLU A 111 25.21 7.62 5.00
CA GLU A 111 24.17 8.21 4.13
C GLU A 111 23.09 7.19 3.74
N TRP A 112 22.51 6.50 4.72
CA TRP A 112 21.55 5.41 4.52
C TRP A 112 20.24 5.84 3.83
N GLY A 113 19.96 7.14 3.75
CA GLY A 113 18.75 7.67 3.08
C GLY A 113 18.77 7.51 1.56
N ALA A 114 19.96 7.50 0.95
CA ALA A 114 20.14 7.32 -0.50
C ALA A 114 20.27 5.84 -0.90
N VAL A 115 20.44 4.95 0.07
CA VAL A 115 20.68 3.52 -0.13
C VAL A 115 19.35 2.78 -0.35
N GLY A 116 19.35 1.85 -1.30
CA GLY A 116 18.21 0.99 -1.59
C GLY A 116 17.71 0.23 -0.35
N PHE A 117 16.44 -0.17 -0.35
CA PHE A 117 15.85 -0.91 0.79
C PHE A 117 16.58 -2.24 1.04
N ASP A 118 16.79 -3.05 0.02
CA ASP A 118 17.40 -4.37 0.18
C ASP A 118 18.89 -4.29 0.59
N GLU A 119 19.61 -3.28 0.10
CA GLU A 119 20.99 -3.03 0.53
C GLU A 119 21.06 -2.60 2.01
N ARG A 120 20.11 -1.79 2.47
CA ARG A 120 19.98 -1.45 3.90
C ARG A 120 19.65 -2.68 4.74
N ILE A 121 18.76 -3.55 4.28
CA ILE A 121 18.46 -4.80 4.98
C ILE A 121 19.74 -5.63 5.13
N ALA A 122 20.46 -5.88 4.05
CA ALA A 122 21.70 -6.66 4.09
C ALA A 122 22.80 -6.00 4.96
N ALA A 123 22.90 -4.67 4.96
CA ALA A 123 23.83 -3.96 5.81
C ALA A 123 23.45 -4.06 7.29
N ALA A 124 22.16 -3.97 7.63
CA ALA A 124 21.67 -4.12 8.99
C ALA A 124 21.91 -5.54 9.52
N THR A 125 21.68 -6.57 8.69
CA THR A 125 21.98 -7.97 9.03
C THR A 125 23.44 -8.12 9.45
N ARG A 126 24.38 -7.65 8.62
CA ARG A 126 25.83 -7.66 8.95
C ARG A 126 26.18 -6.85 10.19
N ALA A 127 25.45 -5.78 10.47
CA ALA A 127 25.67 -4.98 11.67
C ALA A 127 25.23 -5.75 12.93
N ILE A 128 24.09 -6.43 12.88
CA ILE A 128 23.58 -7.26 13.98
C ILE A 128 24.52 -8.44 14.27
N GLU A 129 25.03 -9.10 13.23
CA GLU A 129 26.07 -10.15 13.37
C GLU A 129 27.30 -9.65 14.14
N LYS A 130 27.67 -8.38 13.93
CA LYS A 130 28.78 -7.70 14.61
C LYS A 130 28.43 -7.11 15.97
N GLY A 131 27.24 -7.39 16.50
CA GLY A 131 26.80 -6.93 17.81
C GLY A 131 26.28 -5.49 17.82
N ALA A 132 25.71 -4.98 16.72
CA ALA A 132 25.21 -3.59 16.65
C ALA A 132 24.17 -3.22 17.72
N LEU A 133 23.46 -4.20 18.30
CA LEU A 133 22.48 -3.97 19.38
C LEU A 133 23.11 -4.00 20.78
N GLU A 134 24.42 -4.24 20.88
CA GLU A 134 25.20 -4.24 22.11
C GLU A 134 26.10 -2.99 22.22
N ILE A 135 26.05 -2.10 21.22
CA ILE A 135 26.90 -0.91 21.14
C ILE A 135 26.25 0.26 21.88
N GLY A 136 27.01 0.90 22.77
CA GLY A 136 26.59 2.09 23.49
C GLY A 136 25.50 1.79 24.52
N ASP A 137 24.42 2.56 24.50
CA ASP A 137 23.25 2.36 25.36
C ASP A 137 22.18 1.45 24.73
N ALA A 138 22.49 0.80 23.60
CA ALA A 138 21.56 -0.16 22.99
C ALA A 138 21.47 -1.42 23.86
N VAL A 139 20.25 -1.90 24.06
CA VAL A 139 19.97 -3.17 24.75
C VAL A 139 19.30 -4.08 23.73
N PRO A 140 19.76 -5.33 23.55
CA PRO A 140 19.06 -6.28 22.71
C PRO A 140 17.66 -6.53 23.26
N PRO A 141 16.66 -6.81 22.39
CA PRO A 141 15.32 -7.10 22.87
C PRO A 141 15.31 -8.36 23.73
N ALA A 142 14.55 -8.34 24.82
CA ALA A 142 14.23 -9.53 25.62
C ALA A 142 13.12 -10.37 24.95
N HIS A 143 12.24 -9.73 24.18
CA HIS A 143 11.22 -10.43 23.41
C HIS A 143 11.01 -9.81 22.02
N VAL A 144 10.94 -10.66 21.00
CA VAL A 144 10.66 -10.25 19.62
C VAL A 144 9.30 -10.78 19.16
N VAL A 145 8.41 -9.89 18.74
CA VAL A 145 7.14 -10.23 18.11
C VAL A 145 7.24 -10.00 16.62
N ILE A 146 6.88 -11.02 15.83
CA ILE A 146 6.90 -10.98 14.37
C ILE A 146 5.50 -11.30 13.85
N ASP A 147 4.86 -10.33 13.22
CA ASP A 147 3.54 -10.48 12.60
C ASP A 147 3.66 -10.67 11.08
N GLU A 148 2.69 -11.39 10.51
CA GLU A 148 2.60 -11.74 9.08
C GLU A 148 3.86 -12.46 8.55
N VAL A 149 4.38 -13.42 9.33
CA VAL A 149 5.66 -14.09 9.01
C VAL A 149 5.68 -14.80 7.65
N GLN A 150 4.52 -15.20 7.13
CA GLN A 150 4.44 -15.83 5.81
C GLN A 150 4.87 -14.92 4.64
N ASP A 151 5.03 -13.61 4.89
CA ASP A 151 5.50 -12.62 3.91
C ASP A 151 6.98 -12.27 4.12
N LEU A 152 7.66 -12.96 5.05
CA LEU A 152 9.07 -12.77 5.33
C LEU A 152 9.92 -13.53 4.30
N LEU A 153 10.40 -12.82 3.28
CA LEU A 153 11.14 -13.38 2.14
C LEU A 153 12.52 -12.75 1.97
N GLY A 154 13.47 -13.52 1.41
CA GLY A 154 14.79 -13.03 0.98
C GLY A 154 15.59 -12.36 2.10
N GLY A 155 16.22 -11.22 1.84
CA GLY A 155 17.07 -10.54 2.82
C GLY A 155 16.37 -10.15 4.14
N ARG A 156 15.04 -9.96 4.13
CA ARG A 156 14.27 -9.68 5.38
C ARG A 156 14.16 -10.93 6.25
N ARG A 157 14.04 -12.11 5.64
CA ARG A 157 14.13 -13.41 6.32
C ARG A 157 15.50 -13.56 6.98
N GLU A 158 16.56 -13.36 6.21
CA GLU A 158 17.94 -13.43 6.72
C GLU A 158 18.16 -12.49 7.91
N LEU A 159 17.68 -11.24 7.82
CA LEU A 159 17.76 -10.27 8.92
C LEU A 159 17.14 -10.79 10.23
N VAL A 160 15.98 -11.46 10.14
CA VAL A 160 15.27 -12.00 11.29
C VAL A 160 15.96 -13.25 11.82
N GLU A 161 16.36 -14.18 10.93
CA GLU A 161 17.10 -15.39 11.31
C GLU A 161 18.37 -15.03 12.09
N THR A 162 19.16 -14.09 11.55
CA THR A 162 20.35 -13.55 12.22
C THR A 162 20.05 -12.93 13.59
N LEU A 163 18.96 -12.16 13.71
CA LEU A 163 18.56 -11.56 14.99
C LEU A 163 18.25 -12.65 16.03
N LEU A 164 17.39 -13.60 15.68
CA LEU A 164 16.95 -14.65 16.61
C LEU A 164 18.11 -15.58 16.98
N ASP A 165 18.94 -16.00 16.02
CA ASP A 165 20.10 -16.86 16.28
C ASP A 165 21.15 -16.18 17.18
N ARG A 166 21.42 -14.88 16.96
CA ARG A 166 22.43 -14.15 17.72
C ARG A 166 22.07 -14.01 19.20
N TYR A 167 20.78 -13.82 19.50
CA TYR A 167 20.27 -13.55 20.85
C TYR A 167 19.44 -14.70 21.43
N GLN A 168 19.53 -15.91 20.86
CA GLN A 168 18.78 -17.08 21.31
C GLN A 168 18.86 -17.36 22.83
N GLY A 169 19.98 -17.00 23.47
CA GLY A 169 20.20 -17.24 24.91
C GLY A 169 19.61 -16.20 25.85
N SER A 170 19.07 -15.09 25.33
CA SER A 170 18.54 -13.98 26.13
C SER A 170 17.25 -13.37 25.57
N CYS A 171 16.66 -13.99 24.53
CA CYS A 171 15.52 -13.45 23.81
C CYS A 171 14.48 -14.55 23.54
N GLY A 172 13.26 -14.33 24.05
CA GLY A 172 12.08 -15.08 23.59
C GLY A 172 11.51 -14.49 22.30
N PHE A 173 10.57 -15.19 21.68
CA PHE A 173 9.87 -14.64 20.51
C PHE A 173 8.43 -15.14 20.39
N THR A 174 7.61 -14.32 19.73
CA THR A 174 6.27 -14.70 19.28
C THR A 174 6.17 -14.43 17.79
N VAL A 175 6.11 -15.50 17.02
CA VAL A 175 5.95 -15.44 15.56
C VAL A 175 4.51 -15.79 15.23
N VAL A 176 3.84 -14.94 14.46
CA VAL A 176 2.44 -15.15 14.06
C VAL A 176 2.34 -15.10 12.53
N GLY A 177 1.63 -16.07 11.96
CA GLY A 177 1.31 -16.04 10.54
C GLY A 177 0.35 -17.11 10.07
N ASP A 178 0.09 -17.07 8.76
CA ASP A 178 -0.78 -17.99 8.04
C ASP A 178 -0.16 -18.31 6.68
N ALA A 179 0.43 -19.50 6.52
CA ALA A 179 1.02 -19.91 5.25
C ALA A 179 0.00 -19.90 4.09
N ALA A 180 -1.30 -20.12 4.36
CA ALA A 180 -2.35 -20.02 3.35
C ALA A 180 -2.56 -18.60 2.80
N GLN A 181 -2.03 -17.57 3.47
CA GLN A 181 -2.11 -16.19 3.01
C GLN A 181 -0.80 -15.70 2.39
N SER A 182 0.22 -16.55 2.18
CA SER A 182 1.48 -16.11 1.54
C SER A 182 1.24 -15.77 0.07
N VAL A 183 1.18 -14.47 -0.24
CA VAL A 183 0.88 -13.96 -1.59
C VAL A 183 1.94 -12.98 -2.10
N TYR A 184 2.91 -12.53 -1.29
CA TYR A 184 3.95 -11.61 -1.76
C TYR A 184 5.15 -12.29 -2.46
N GLY A 185 5.10 -13.62 -2.67
CA GLY A 185 6.14 -14.36 -3.40
C GLY A 185 6.46 -13.81 -4.80
N PHE A 186 5.51 -13.12 -5.44
CA PHE A 186 5.73 -12.49 -6.77
C PHE A 186 6.87 -11.45 -6.78
N GLN A 187 7.31 -10.96 -5.62
CA GLN A 187 8.46 -10.05 -5.51
C GLN A 187 9.78 -10.74 -5.87
N ILE A 188 9.86 -12.06 -5.72
CA ILE A 188 11.02 -12.87 -6.12
C ILE A 188 10.93 -13.08 -7.63
N ALA A 189 11.96 -12.62 -8.35
CA ALA A 189 11.97 -12.61 -9.81
C ALA A 189 12.13 -14.03 -10.41
N ASP A 190 12.92 -14.89 -9.76
CA ASP A 190 13.15 -16.27 -10.18
C ASP A 190 12.04 -17.19 -9.64
N PRO A 191 11.27 -17.88 -10.51
CA PRO A 191 10.25 -18.83 -10.08
C PRO A 191 10.78 -19.96 -9.20
N ALA A 192 12.01 -20.45 -9.43
CA ALA A 192 12.58 -21.53 -8.63
C ALA A 192 12.89 -21.06 -7.19
N GLU A 193 13.52 -19.89 -7.06
CA GLU A 193 13.78 -19.25 -5.77
C GLU A 193 12.48 -18.94 -5.02
N ARG A 194 11.42 -18.55 -5.73
CA ARG A 194 10.11 -18.24 -5.14
C ARG A 194 9.46 -19.45 -4.45
N VAL A 195 9.55 -20.62 -5.08
CA VAL A 195 9.05 -21.87 -4.52
C VAL A 195 9.83 -22.22 -3.26
N ASP A 196 11.17 -22.17 -3.33
CA ASP A 196 12.06 -22.50 -2.21
C ASP A 196 11.94 -21.54 -1.01
N GLU A 197 11.58 -20.26 -1.25
CA GLU A 197 11.39 -19.29 -0.17
C GLU A 197 10.04 -19.42 0.55
N THR A 198 9.03 -20.00 -0.10
CA THR A 198 7.70 -20.12 0.51
C THR A 198 7.73 -21.16 1.64
N GLY A 199 7.43 -20.73 2.87
CA GLY A 199 7.41 -21.64 4.03
C GLY A 199 8.80 -21.86 4.68
N ARG A 200 9.89 -21.47 4.00
CA ARG A 200 11.28 -21.67 4.44
C ARG A 200 11.55 -21.20 5.87
N PHE A 201 11.01 -20.06 6.26
CA PHE A 201 11.21 -19.53 7.62
C PHE A 201 10.54 -20.40 8.69
N PHE A 202 9.38 -20.99 8.40
CA PHE A 202 8.72 -21.91 9.34
C PHE A 202 9.56 -23.17 9.54
N ASP A 203 10.12 -23.71 8.46
CA ASP A 203 10.97 -24.90 8.53
C ASP A 203 12.27 -24.61 9.27
N TRP A 204 12.87 -23.44 9.02
CA TRP A 204 14.03 -22.95 9.76
C TRP A 204 13.75 -22.84 11.26
N LEU A 205 12.62 -22.24 11.68
CA LEU A 205 12.25 -22.16 13.10
C LEU A 205 12.18 -23.53 13.76
N ARG A 206 11.52 -24.50 13.12
CA ARG A 206 11.40 -25.87 13.64
C ARG A 206 12.75 -26.58 13.74
N PHE A 207 13.63 -26.32 12.77
CA PHE A 207 14.96 -26.92 12.74
C PHE A 207 15.92 -26.29 13.76
N SER A 208 15.88 -24.97 13.92
CA SER A 208 16.77 -24.22 14.82
C SER A 208 16.36 -24.34 16.28
N TYR A 209 15.08 -24.58 16.57
CA TYR A 209 14.53 -24.61 17.93
C TYR A 209 13.71 -25.88 18.23
N PRO A 210 14.24 -27.10 17.99
CA PRO A 210 13.44 -28.33 17.99
C PRO A 210 12.82 -28.69 19.35
N ASP A 211 13.52 -28.40 20.45
CA ASP A 211 13.09 -28.75 21.81
C ASP A 211 12.42 -27.59 22.56
N ASP A 212 12.62 -26.36 22.09
CA ASP A 212 12.19 -25.12 22.76
C ASP A 212 11.03 -24.41 22.07
N LEU A 213 10.68 -24.80 20.83
CA LEU A 213 9.62 -24.15 20.04
C LEU A 213 8.24 -24.65 20.46
N VAL A 214 7.41 -23.73 20.96
CA VAL A 214 6.01 -23.96 21.30
C VAL A 214 5.13 -23.62 20.09
N GLU A 215 4.57 -24.63 19.44
CA GLU A 215 3.62 -24.44 18.32
C GLU A 215 2.16 -24.39 18.81
N LEU A 216 1.50 -23.26 18.61
CA LEU A 216 0.10 -23.04 18.95
C LEU A 216 -0.72 -22.69 17.70
N ARG A 217 -2.02 -23.00 17.73
CA ARG A 217 -2.93 -22.77 16.60
C ARG A 217 -4.15 -21.96 17.02
N LEU A 218 -4.55 -21.00 16.18
CA LEU A 218 -5.82 -20.28 16.31
C LEU A 218 -6.76 -20.73 15.17
N THR A 219 -7.80 -21.47 15.51
CA THR A 219 -8.68 -22.13 14.54
C THR A 219 -10.04 -21.44 14.38
N THR A 220 -10.49 -20.72 15.41
CA THR A 220 -11.79 -20.06 15.40
C THR A 220 -11.78 -18.79 14.55
N ASN A 221 -12.65 -18.69 13.54
CA ASN A 221 -12.81 -17.47 12.72
C ASN A 221 -13.86 -16.52 13.33
N PHE A 222 -13.48 -15.26 13.50
CA PHE A 222 -14.34 -14.19 14.03
C PHE A 222 -14.75 -13.15 12.97
N ARG A 223 -14.16 -13.21 11.77
CA ARG A 223 -14.39 -12.24 10.69
C ARG A 223 -15.66 -12.58 9.91
N ALA A 224 -15.71 -13.78 9.33
CA ALA A 224 -16.77 -14.19 8.43
C ALA A 224 -18.02 -14.56 9.24
N THR A 225 -19.11 -13.84 9.00
CA THR A 225 -20.35 -13.96 9.79
C THR A 225 -21.45 -14.75 9.10
N THR A 226 -21.35 -14.93 7.79
CA THR A 226 -22.33 -15.62 6.93
C THR A 226 -21.76 -16.94 6.39
N ALA A 227 -22.59 -17.76 5.75
CA ALA A 227 -22.12 -19.00 5.12
C ALA A 227 -21.25 -18.70 3.89
N GLU A 228 -21.66 -17.71 3.10
CA GLU A 228 -21.05 -17.23 1.88
C GLU A 228 -19.64 -16.69 2.13
N ALA A 229 -19.43 -15.93 3.21
CA ALA A 229 -18.09 -15.46 3.60
C ALA A 229 -17.20 -16.57 4.19
N ARG A 230 -17.78 -17.71 4.60
CA ARG A 230 -17.05 -18.84 5.20
C ARG A 230 -16.63 -19.91 4.20
N ILE A 231 -17.15 -19.88 2.97
CA ILE A 231 -17.02 -20.99 2.01
C ILE A 231 -15.57 -21.46 1.78
N ALA A 232 -14.61 -20.54 1.76
CA ALA A 232 -13.21 -20.87 1.52
C ALA A 232 -12.47 -21.39 2.76
N LEU A 233 -12.93 -21.08 3.98
CA LEU A 233 -12.15 -21.27 5.22
C LEU A 233 -11.76 -22.72 5.48
N ALA A 234 -12.59 -23.68 5.05
CA ALA A 234 -12.30 -25.11 5.21
C ALA A 234 -11.06 -25.57 4.43
N HIS A 235 -10.66 -24.83 3.39
CA HIS A 235 -9.49 -25.14 2.56
C HIS A 235 -8.18 -24.57 3.14
N GLY A 236 -8.24 -23.69 4.14
CA GLY A 236 -7.07 -23.07 4.76
C GLY A 236 -5.99 -24.07 5.21
N PRO A 237 -6.32 -25.14 5.97
CA PRO A 237 -5.34 -26.12 6.40
C PRO A 237 -4.61 -26.84 5.26
N ARG A 238 -5.30 -27.12 4.14
CA ARG A 238 -4.67 -27.71 2.94
C ARG A 238 -3.73 -26.71 2.27
N LEU A 239 -4.15 -25.45 2.14
CA LEU A 239 -3.32 -24.37 1.59
C LEU A 239 -2.06 -24.09 2.42
N GLN A 240 -2.12 -24.27 3.74
CA GLN A 240 -0.95 -24.07 4.62
C GLN A 240 0.18 -25.06 4.34
N GLN A 241 -0.14 -26.23 3.77
CA GLN A 241 0.81 -27.30 3.47
C GLN A 241 1.10 -27.41 1.97
N LEU A 242 0.54 -26.49 1.17
CA LEU A 242 0.53 -26.61 -0.28
C LEU A 242 1.87 -26.21 -0.91
N THR A 243 2.61 -27.23 -1.35
CA THR A 243 3.86 -27.09 -2.10
C THR A 243 3.79 -27.71 -3.49
N ASP A 244 2.93 -28.72 -3.68
CA ASP A 244 2.83 -29.47 -4.95
C ASP A 244 1.97 -28.73 -5.99
N PRO A 245 2.46 -28.51 -7.23
CA PRO A 245 1.72 -27.81 -8.28
C PRO A 245 0.43 -28.50 -8.74
N ASP A 246 0.37 -29.83 -8.76
CA ASP A 246 -0.81 -30.57 -9.24
C ASP A 246 -1.92 -30.55 -8.18
N GLU A 247 -1.55 -30.71 -6.90
CA GLU A 247 -2.46 -30.48 -5.78
C GLU A 247 -2.95 -29.02 -5.78
N ALA A 248 -2.06 -28.06 -6.09
CA ALA A 248 -2.41 -26.64 -6.13
C ALA A 248 -3.41 -26.33 -7.24
N GLY A 249 -3.26 -26.92 -8.42
CA GLY A 249 -4.23 -26.81 -9.51
C GLY A 249 -5.60 -27.35 -9.10
N SER A 250 -5.62 -28.51 -8.46
CA SER A 250 -6.87 -29.14 -7.97
C SER A 250 -7.56 -28.27 -6.92
N LEU A 251 -6.81 -27.76 -5.94
CA LEU A 251 -7.34 -26.90 -4.89
C LEU A 251 -7.80 -25.53 -5.40
N TYR A 252 -7.10 -24.99 -6.40
CA TYR A 252 -7.53 -23.78 -7.10
C TYR A 252 -8.87 -23.98 -7.80
N ASP A 253 -9.05 -25.08 -8.54
CA ASP A 253 -10.31 -25.38 -9.21
C ASP A 253 -11.45 -25.61 -8.20
N GLU A 254 -11.20 -26.29 -7.06
CA GLU A 254 -12.17 -26.42 -5.97
C GLU A 254 -12.63 -25.05 -5.43
N LEU A 255 -11.69 -24.15 -5.11
CA LEU A 255 -12.00 -22.79 -4.62
C LEU A 255 -12.74 -21.96 -5.67
N ARG A 256 -12.35 -22.11 -6.93
CA ARG A 256 -12.99 -21.45 -8.07
C ARG A 256 -14.43 -21.92 -8.22
N ASP A 257 -14.68 -23.22 -8.14
CA ASP A 257 -16.04 -23.76 -8.28
C ASP A 257 -16.95 -23.29 -7.15
N LEU A 258 -16.45 -23.20 -5.90
CA LEU A 258 -17.16 -22.58 -4.78
C LEU A 258 -17.48 -21.11 -5.01
N LEU A 259 -16.51 -20.32 -5.52
CA LEU A 259 -16.74 -18.91 -5.83
C LEU A 259 -17.78 -18.74 -6.95
N LEU A 260 -17.76 -19.62 -7.96
CA LEU A 260 -18.62 -19.58 -9.14
C LEU A 260 -19.99 -20.24 -8.98
N GLU A 261 -20.36 -20.63 -7.76
CA GLU A 261 -21.73 -21.05 -7.47
C GLU A 261 -22.73 -19.95 -7.86
N PRO A 262 -23.88 -20.28 -8.48
CA PRO A 262 -24.85 -19.28 -8.93
C PRO A 262 -25.33 -18.31 -7.85
N ALA A 263 -25.32 -18.72 -6.58
CA ALA A 263 -25.69 -17.88 -5.44
C ALA A 263 -24.73 -16.69 -5.21
N ASN A 264 -23.47 -16.83 -5.63
CA ASN A 264 -22.44 -15.79 -5.54
C ASN A 264 -22.41 -14.91 -6.81
N GLY A 265 -23.30 -15.17 -7.77
CA GLY A 265 -23.39 -14.47 -9.03
C GLY A 265 -23.95 -13.07 -8.92
N MET A 266 -23.17 -12.08 -9.37
CA MET A 266 -23.63 -10.71 -9.61
C MET A 266 -23.63 -10.43 -11.12
N GLY A 267 -24.49 -9.52 -11.58
CA GLY A 267 -24.49 -9.05 -12.96
C GLY A 267 -23.18 -8.34 -13.33
N ASP A 268 -22.96 -8.15 -14.63
CA ASP A 268 -21.74 -7.51 -15.12
C ASP A 268 -21.66 -6.04 -14.66
N LEU A 269 -20.44 -5.48 -14.56
CA LEU A 269 -20.21 -4.08 -14.16
C LEU A 269 -20.67 -3.03 -15.19
N THR A 270 -21.48 -3.44 -16.16
CA THR A 270 -22.16 -2.62 -17.15
C THR A 270 -23.68 -2.75 -17.07
N ASP A 271 -24.19 -3.69 -16.25
CA ASP A 271 -25.60 -3.90 -16.00
C ASP A 271 -26.14 -2.83 -15.04
N GLU A 272 -27.28 -2.23 -15.39
CA GLU A 272 -27.84 -1.08 -14.65
C GLU A 272 -28.25 -1.47 -13.23
N PHE A 273 -28.83 -2.66 -13.03
CA PHE A 273 -29.23 -3.14 -11.70
C PHE A 273 -28.01 -3.36 -10.80
N THR A 274 -26.93 -3.92 -11.35
CA THR A 274 -25.64 -4.09 -10.68
C THR A 274 -25.06 -2.74 -10.27
N LEU A 275 -25.04 -1.77 -11.18
CA LEU A 275 -24.50 -0.44 -10.94
C LEU A 275 -25.31 0.36 -9.92
N ASP A 276 -26.65 0.26 -9.95
CA ASP A 276 -27.53 0.86 -8.96
C ASP A 276 -27.28 0.26 -7.57
N GLY A 277 -27.13 -1.06 -7.49
CA GLY A 277 -26.77 -1.75 -6.25
C GLY A 277 -25.42 -1.28 -5.67
N LEU A 278 -24.44 -0.95 -6.53
CA LEU A 278 -23.17 -0.38 -6.09
C LEU A 278 -23.29 1.08 -5.64
N ARG A 279 -24.13 1.88 -6.32
CA ARG A 279 -24.30 3.30 -6.01
C ARG A 279 -24.92 3.53 -4.63
N ASP A 280 -25.83 2.65 -4.22
CA ASP A 280 -26.58 2.77 -2.96
C ASP A 280 -25.95 1.99 -1.79
N LEU A 281 -24.70 1.50 -1.93
CA LEU A 281 -23.99 0.77 -0.89
C LEU A 281 -23.76 1.62 0.37
N SER A 282 -24.29 1.16 1.51
CA SER A 282 -23.95 1.70 2.83
C SER A 282 -22.65 1.15 3.40
N ASP A 283 -22.36 -0.10 3.07
CA ASP A 283 -21.31 -0.90 3.68
C ASP A 283 -20.01 -0.81 2.89
N THR A 284 -18.90 -1.26 3.49
CA THR A 284 -17.60 -1.27 2.81
C THR A 284 -17.55 -2.39 1.77
N CYS A 285 -17.10 -2.07 0.56
CA CYS A 285 -17.01 -3.02 -0.55
C CYS A 285 -15.64 -2.99 -1.21
N ALA A 286 -15.05 -4.17 -1.44
CA ALA A 286 -13.87 -4.30 -2.29
C ALA A 286 -14.18 -5.04 -3.58
N ILE A 287 -13.76 -4.47 -4.71
CA ILE A 287 -13.70 -5.17 -5.99
C ILE A 287 -12.25 -5.63 -6.20
N LEU A 288 -12.02 -6.93 -6.08
CA LEU A 288 -10.71 -7.54 -6.10
C LEU A 288 -10.37 -8.08 -7.49
N THR A 289 -9.25 -7.59 -8.01
CA THR A 289 -8.70 -8.00 -9.31
C THR A 289 -7.41 -8.80 -9.15
N ARG A 290 -7.05 -9.54 -10.19
CA ARG A 290 -5.81 -10.32 -10.23
C ARG A 290 -4.60 -9.40 -10.35
N ASP A 291 -4.67 -8.44 -11.28
CA ASP A 291 -3.56 -7.54 -11.61
C ASP A 291 -3.99 -6.06 -11.70
N ASN A 292 -2.98 -5.18 -11.82
CA ASN A 292 -3.18 -3.73 -11.89
C ASN A 292 -3.86 -3.30 -13.19
N ASN A 293 -3.80 -4.09 -14.27
CA ASN A 293 -4.43 -3.75 -15.53
C ASN A 293 -5.95 -3.94 -15.41
N GLU A 294 -6.39 -5.06 -14.84
CA GLU A 294 -7.79 -5.27 -14.50
C GLU A 294 -8.31 -4.18 -13.56
N ALA A 295 -7.55 -3.82 -12.53
CA ALA A 295 -7.94 -2.76 -11.58
C ALA A 295 -8.16 -1.41 -12.29
N LEU A 296 -7.30 -1.05 -13.25
CA LEU A 296 -7.45 0.17 -14.04
C LEU A 296 -8.68 0.13 -14.96
N VAL A 297 -8.96 -1.01 -15.59
CA VAL A 297 -10.12 -1.17 -16.47
C VAL A 297 -11.42 -1.11 -15.66
N VAL A 298 -11.50 -1.84 -14.55
CA VAL A 298 -12.65 -1.80 -13.64
C VAL A 298 -12.88 -0.38 -13.12
N SER A 299 -11.82 0.29 -12.65
CA SER A 299 -11.93 1.69 -12.18
C SER A 299 -12.44 2.62 -13.29
N GLY A 300 -11.94 2.47 -14.52
CA GLY A 300 -12.44 3.23 -15.67
C GLY A 300 -13.92 2.98 -15.96
N LEU A 301 -14.39 1.73 -15.89
CA LEU A 301 -15.79 1.36 -16.09
C LEU A 301 -16.71 1.96 -15.02
N LEU A 302 -16.31 1.85 -13.75
CA LEU A 302 -17.06 2.43 -12.64
C LEU A 302 -17.17 3.96 -12.78
N HIS A 303 -16.09 4.63 -13.15
CA HIS A 303 -16.11 6.08 -13.41
C HIS A 303 -17.02 6.45 -14.59
N ALA A 304 -17.02 5.66 -15.66
CA ALA A 304 -17.90 5.89 -16.83
C ALA A 304 -19.39 5.83 -16.46
N HIS A 305 -19.75 5.11 -15.40
CA HIS A 305 -21.13 4.99 -14.89
C HIS A 305 -21.38 5.82 -13.62
N GLY A 306 -20.47 6.73 -13.27
CA GLY A 306 -20.61 7.66 -12.14
C GLY A 306 -20.58 6.99 -10.77
N ILE A 307 -19.95 5.81 -10.65
CA ILE A 307 -19.80 5.11 -9.36
C ILE A 307 -18.58 5.66 -8.62
N GLU A 308 -18.82 6.26 -7.45
CA GLU A 308 -17.75 6.74 -6.57
C GLU A 308 -16.97 5.55 -5.99
N HIS A 309 -15.66 5.55 -6.21
CA HIS A 309 -14.78 4.50 -5.70
C HIS A 309 -13.35 5.01 -5.61
N ARG A 310 -12.49 4.26 -4.91
CA ARG A 310 -11.05 4.52 -4.83
C ARG A 310 -10.27 3.38 -5.47
N LEU A 311 -9.37 3.71 -6.39
CA LEU A 311 -8.36 2.78 -6.88
C LEU A 311 -7.19 2.73 -5.90
N ARG A 312 -6.87 1.55 -5.38
CA ARG A 312 -5.81 1.42 -4.38
C ARG A 312 -4.41 1.49 -5.00
N ARG A 313 -3.61 2.44 -4.50
CA ARG A 313 -2.25 2.74 -4.95
C ARG A 313 -1.23 1.65 -4.56
N PRO A 314 -0.11 1.55 -5.29
CA PRO A 314 1.07 0.82 -4.81
C PRO A 314 1.56 1.36 -3.45
N LEU A 315 2.25 0.53 -2.65
CA LEU A 315 2.74 0.91 -1.31
C LEU A 315 3.89 1.93 -1.36
N GLU A 316 4.55 2.02 -2.51
CA GLU A 316 5.63 2.95 -2.82
C GLU A 316 5.08 4.37 -3.06
N GLU A 317 3.82 4.47 -3.52
CA GLU A 317 3.16 5.72 -3.82
C GLU A 317 2.53 6.35 -2.57
N ARG A 318 3.24 7.35 -2.00
CA ARG A 318 2.86 8.01 -0.75
C ARG A 318 2.66 9.52 -0.98
N PRO A 319 1.51 9.94 -1.54
CA PRO A 319 1.23 11.36 -1.69
C PRO A 319 1.11 11.98 -0.29
N VAL A 320 1.81 13.11 -0.09
CA VAL A 320 1.62 13.91 1.12
C VAL A 320 0.35 14.74 0.94
N PRO A 321 -0.61 14.72 1.88
CA PRO A 321 -1.86 15.46 1.70
C PRO A 321 -1.65 16.94 1.41
N TYR A 322 -2.48 17.52 0.55
CA TYR A 322 -2.36 18.92 0.12
C TYR A 322 -2.50 19.93 1.27
N TRP A 323 -3.16 19.56 2.36
CA TRP A 323 -3.30 20.43 3.53
C TRP A 323 -1.96 20.75 4.19
N VAL A 324 -0.92 19.93 3.97
CA VAL A 324 0.43 20.19 4.49
C VAL A 324 1.06 21.40 3.77
N ALA A 325 0.94 21.49 2.45
CA ALA A 325 1.33 22.67 1.68
C ALA A 325 0.58 23.89 2.19
N GLU A 326 -0.73 23.76 2.41
CA GLU A 326 -1.57 24.87 2.85
C GLU A 326 -1.21 25.37 4.26
N LEU A 327 -1.01 24.44 5.19
CA LEU A 327 -0.54 24.74 6.54
C LEU A 327 0.79 25.50 6.51
N LEU A 328 1.72 25.06 5.65
CA LEU A 328 3.03 25.69 5.50
C LEU A 328 2.92 27.07 4.83
N ARG A 329 1.97 27.33 3.94
CA ARG A 329 1.83 28.62 3.25
C ARG A 329 1.08 29.67 4.06
N ARG A 330 0.10 29.30 4.88
CA ARG A 330 -0.78 30.23 5.62
C ARG A 330 -0.17 30.96 6.81
N THR A 331 1.09 30.71 7.12
CA THR A 331 1.76 31.29 8.28
C THR A 331 3.15 31.72 7.87
N GLU A 332 3.71 32.80 8.41
CA GLU A 332 5.14 33.14 8.24
C GLU A 332 6.00 32.60 9.39
N ALA A 333 5.37 32.07 10.44
CA ALA A 333 6.07 31.56 11.60
C ALA A 333 6.97 30.36 11.23
N THR A 334 8.10 30.23 11.94
CA THR A 334 8.99 29.06 11.83
C THR A 334 8.50 27.89 12.68
N GLY A 335 7.60 28.14 13.62
CA GLY A 335 6.93 27.10 14.39
C GLY A 335 5.49 27.42 14.77
N LEU A 336 4.73 26.38 15.10
CA LEU A 336 3.31 26.47 15.49
C LEU A 336 3.10 25.92 16.90
N THR A 337 2.19 26.56 17.64
CA THR A 337 1.54 25.97 18.82
C THR A 337 0.37 25.09 18.39
N GLU A 338 -0.13 24.26 19.31
CA GLU A 338 -1.25 23.36 19.02
C GLU A 338 -2.52 24.13 18.64
N ASP A 339 -2.85 25.19 19.39
CA ASP A 339 -4.04 26.00 19.12
C ASP A 339 -3.97 26.69 17.76
N ARG A 340 -2.78 27.19 17.38
CA ARG A 340 -2.59 27.81 16.06
C ARG A 340 -2.67 26.78 14.94
N PHE A 341 -2.09 25.58 15.15
CA PHE A 341 -2.23 24.47 14.20
C PHE A 341 -3.71 24.09 13.99
N ARG A 342 -4.48 23.93 15.08
CA ARG A 342 -5.92 23.61 15.02
C ARG A 342 -6.70 24.69 14.27
N SER A 343 -6.42 25.96 14.57
CA SER A 343 -7.07 27.11 13.92
C SER A 343 -6.80 27.12 12.41
N LEU A 344 -5.53 26.97 12.02
CA LEU A 344 -5.15 26.95 10.60
C LEU A 344 -5.77 25.75 9.87
N LEU A 345 -5.74 24.57 10.48
CA LEU A 345 -6.29 23.36 9.88
C LEU A 345 -7.80 23.46 9.64
N ALA A 346 -8.54 24.07 10.57
CA ALA A 346 -9.99 24.26 10.45
C ALA A 346 -10.41 25.17 9.29
N GLU A 347 -9.51 26.04 8.81
CA GLU A 347 -9.77 26.92 7.67
C GLU A 347 -9.40 26.27 6.32
N ILE A 348 -8.83 25.06 6.31
CA ILE A 348 -8.46 24.35 5.08
C ILE A 348 -9.65 23.49 4.64
N PRO A 349 -10.15 23.63 3.39
CA PRO A 349 -11.24 22.80 2.91
C PRO A 349 -10.76 21.35 2.77
N LEU A 350 -11.26 20.45 3.60
CA LEU A 350 -10.98 19.01 3.57
C LEU A 350 -12.26 18.24 3.25
N PRO A 351 -12.20 17.13 2.49
CA PRO A 351 -13.38 16.31 2.20
C PRO A 351 -13.80 15.42 3.39
N TYR A 352 -13.13 15.55 4.53
CA TYR A 352 -13.38 14.80 5.76
C TYR A 352 -13.11 15.69 6.98
N GLU A 353 -13.65 15.31 8.13
CA GLU A 353 -13.35 15.98 9.40
C GLU A 353 -12.01 15.47 9.96
N PRO A 354 -10.97 16.32 10.09
CA PRO A 354 -9.66 15.87 10.54
C PRO A 354 -9.60 15.71 12.07
N ASN A 355 -8.98 14.63 12.54
CA ASN A 355 -8.63 14.52 13.96
C ASN A 355 -7.33 15.32 14.26
N ALA A 356 -7.50 16.61 14.54
CA ALA A 356 -6.40 17.53 14.76
C ALA A 356 -5.46 17.11 15.91
N ALA A 357 -5.99 16.46 16.96
CA ALA A 357 -5.17 16.00 18.11
C ALA A 357 -4.19 14.89 17.69
N VAL A 358 -4.68 13.92 16.90
CA VAL A 358 -3.86 12.83 16.35
C VAL A 358 -2.84 13.40 15.37
N LEU A 359 -3.27 14.25 14.43
CA LEU A 359 -2.36 14.87 13.47
C LEU A 359 -1.26 15.68 14.15
N TRP A 360 -1.60 16.51 15.14
CA TRP A 360 -0.63 17.26 15.93
C TRP A 360 0.41 16.36 16.58
N THR A 361 -0.03 15.31 17.27
CA THR A 361 0.86 14.34 17.95
C THR A 361 1.76 13.63 16.94
N THR A 362 1.24 13.29 15.77
CA THR A 362 1.96 12.64 14.68
C THR A 362 3.01 13.57 14.06
N LEU A 363 2.65 14.79 13.68
CA LEU A 363 3.60 15.76 13.11
C LEU A 363 4.69 16.13 14.11
N ARG A 364 4.34 16.25 15.41
CA ARG A 364 5.32 16.48 16.47
C ARG A 364 6.30 15.34 16.67
N ARG A 365 6.09 14.14 16.14
CA ARG A 365 7.12 13.08 16.20
C ARG A 365 8.26 13.34 15.21
N ILE A 366 7.94 13.89 14.03
CA ILE A 366 8.91 14.12 12.95
C ILE A 366 9.48 15.54 12.93
N ALA A 367 8.78 16.51 13.54
CA ALA A 367 9.10 17.93 13.42
C ALA A 367 9.05 18.67 14.78
N ARG A 368 9.68 18.11 15.82
CA ARG A 368 9.82 18.80 17.13
C ARG A 368 10.65 20.06 17.00
N GLY A 369 10.11 21.20 17.46
CA GLY A 369 10.87 22.42 17.67
C GLY A 369 11.67 22.41 18.97
N SER A 370 12.48 23.46 19.16
CA SER A 370 13.33 23.63 20.37
C SER A 370 12.52 23.78 21.66
N GLY A 371 11.25 24.20 21.57
CA GLY A 371 10.30 24.23 22.68
C GLY A 371 9.50 22.93 22.80
N ARG A 372 9.25 22.47 24.05
CA ARG A 372 8.49 21.25 24.36
C ARG A 372 7.06 21.21 23.80
N SER A 373 6.52 22.30 23.26
CA SER A 373 5.15 22.40 22.73
C SER A 373 5.07 22.97 21.29
N LEU A 374 6.21 23.12 20.60
CA LEU A 374 6.24 23.72 19.27
C LEU A 374 6.49 22.68 18.16
N LEU A 375 5.75 22.83 17.07
CA LEU A 375 5.99 22.15 15.80
C LEU A 375 6.89 23.03 14.93
N ASP A 376 8.03 22.52 14.46
CA ASP A 376 8.99 23.23 13.61
C ASP A 376 8.66 23.02 12.13
N LEU A 377 8.29 24.09 11.43
CA LEU A 377 7.83 24.01 10.04
C LEU A 377 8.97 23.74 9.04
N ASN A 378 10.21 24.11 9.37
CA ASN A 378 11.37 23.79 8.54
C ASN A 378 11.73 22.31 8.63
N ARG A 379 11.56 21.69 9.81
CA ARG A 379 11.68 20.23 9.97
C ARG A 379 10.55 19.49 9.29
N LEU A 380 9.32 20.00 9.38
CA LEU A 380 8.17 19.42 8.67
C LEU A 380 8.39 19.44 7.15
N ARG A 381 8.78 20.60 6.60
CA ARG A 381 9.11 20.74 5.17
C ARG A 381 10.20 19.75 4.74
N ARG A 382 11.28 19.62 5.52
CA ARG A 382 12.35 18.65 5.24
C ARG A 382 11.85 17.21 5.29
N ALA A 383 11.00 16.87 6.26
CA ALA A 383 10.41 15.54 6.33
C ALA A 383 9.56 15.20 5.10
N VAL A 384 8.84 16.18 4.53
CA VAL A 384 8.13 16.01 3.25
C VAL A 384 9.13 15.81 2.10
N ALA A 385 10.16 16.66 1.99
CA ALA A 385 11.17 16.58 0.92
C ALA A 385 11.94 15.25 0.94
N ASP A 386 12.22 14.73 2.12
CA ASP A 386 12.94 13.46 2.32
C ASP A 386 12.03 12.22 2.18
N GLY A 387 10.73 12.39 1.88
CA GLY A 387 9.77 11.28 1.81
C GLY A 387 9.50 10.59 3.17
N ARG A 388 9.79 11.30 4.28
CA ARG A 388 9.65 10.83 5.68
C ARG A 388 8.34 11.26 6.33
N PHE A 389 7.35 11.69 5.53
CA PHE A 389 6.03 12.04 6.06
C PHE A 389 5.33 10.79 6.64
N PRO A 390 4.70 10.89 7.82
CA PRO A 390 4.08 9.74 8.50
C PRO A 390 2.76 9.33 7.83
N ASP A 391 2.54 8.03 7.66
CA ASP A 391 1.31 7.51 7.06
C ASP A 391 0.09 7.76 7.94
N GLU A 392 0.28 7.87 9.26
CA GLU A 392 -0.79 8.21 10.21
C GLU A 392 -1.34 9.62 10.01
N ALA A 393 -0.66 10.46 9.20
CA ALA A 393 -1.13 11.78 8.80
C ALA A 393 -1.52 11.85 7.31
N ALA A 394 -1.54 10.72 6.60
CA ALA A 394 -2.05 10.65 5.23
C ALA A 394 -3.58 10.78 5.19
N ASP A 395 -4.14 11.01 4.01
CA ASP A 395 -5.59 11.12 3.86
C ASP A 395 -6.28 9.78 4.21
N PRO A 396 -7.36 9.82 5.01
CA PRO A 396 -8.13 8.63 5.35
C PRO A 396 -8.74 7.98 4.10
N GLU A 397 -9.09 6.70 4.24
CA GLU A 397 -9.84 5.97 3.22
C GLU A 397 -11.33 6.15 3.49
N THR A 398 -11.95 7.08 2.77
CA THR A 398 -13.38 7.46 2.94
C THR A 398 -14.29 6.80 1.92
N ALA A 399 -13.76 6.29 0.81
CA ALA A 399 -14.54 5.67 -0.25
C ALA A 399 -15.15 4.34 0.24
N ARG A 400 -16.44 4.14 -0.03
CA ARG A 400 -17.15 2.90 0.31
C ARG A 400 -16.70 1.74 -0.56
N ILE A 401 -16.44 2.02 -1.84
CA ILE A 401 -15.97 1.04 -2.82
C ILE A 401 -14.47 1.24 -3.04
N VAL A 402 -13.71 0.16 -2.89
CA VAL A 402 -12.28 0.12 -3.19
C VAL A 402 -12.01 -0.88 -4.31
N VAL A 403 -11.38 -0.43 -5.39
CA VAL A 403 -10.85 -1.31 -6.44
C VAL A 403 -9.39 -1.59 -6.12
N SER A 404 -9.03 -2.87 -5.96
CA SER A 404 -7.69 -3.25 -5.55
C SER A 404 -7.31 -4.60 -6.14
N THR A 405 -6.02 -4.84 -6.31
CA THR A 405 -5.56 -6.21 -6.48
C THR A 405 -5.70 -6.99 -5.18
N VAL A 406 -5.85 -8.30 -5.26
CA VAL A 406 -5.87 -9.21 -4.08
C VAL A 406 -4.66 -8.95 -3.17
N HIS A 407 -3.47 -8.86 -3.77
CA HIS A 407 -2.20 -8.62 -3.06
C HIS A 407 -2.20 -7.34 -2.23
N ARG A 408 -2.78 -6.25 -2.77
CA ARG A 408 -2.87 -4.98 -2.04
C ARG A 408 -3.96 -5.02 -0.98
N ALA A 409 -5.04 -5.76 -1.21
CA ALA A 409 -6.16 -5.91 -0.27
C ALA A 409 -5.82 -6.79 0.95
N LYS A 410 -4.71 -7.55 0.93
CA LYS A 410 -4.26 -8.32 2.09
C LYS A 410 -4.12 -7.43 3.34
N GLY A 411 -4.57 -7.96 4.47
CA GLY A 411 -4.62 -7.24 5.75
C GLY A 411 -5.81 -6.29 5.92
N LEU A 412 -6.57 -5.99 4.85
CA LEU A 412 -7.83 -5.27 4.99
C LEU A 412 -9.02 -6.21 5.14
N GLU A 413 -10.14 -5.63 5.56
CA GLU A 413 -11.41 -6.29 5.77
C GLU A 413 -12.52 -5.43 5.16
N PHE A 414 -13.50 -6.09 4.54
CA PHE A 414 -14.63 -5.43 3.90
C PHE A 414 -15.91 -6.18 4.25
N ASP A 415 -17.01 -5.44 4.40
CA ASP A 415 -18.33 -6.03 4.60
C ASP A 415 -18.72 -6.89 3.39
N ARG A 416 -18.44 -6.40 2.19
CA ARG A 416 -18.66 -7.08 0.92
C ARG A 416 -17.39 -7.20 0.08
N VAL A 417 -17.19 -8.34 -0.56
CA VAL A 417 -16.11 -8.55 -1.53
C VAL A 417 -16.69 -9.07 -2.83
N ILE A 418 -16.30 -8.43 -3.94
CA ILE A 418 -16.60 -8.83 -5.30
C ILE A 418 -15.28 -9.26 -5.94
N VAL A 419 -15.17 -10.51 -6.36
CA VAL A 419 -13.97 -11.04 -7.03
C VAL A 419 -14.25 -11.12 -8.53
N LEU A 420 -13.33 -10.64 -9.38
CA LEU A 420 -13.47 -10.92 -10.82
C LEU A 420 -13.37 -12.43 -11.06
N SER A 421 -14.30 -13.00 -11.83
CA SER A 421 -14.37 -14.45 -12.08
C SER A 421 -13.00 -14.98 -12.51
N PRO A 422 -12.38 -15.88 -11.74
CA PRO A 422 -11.00 -16.26 -11.97
C PRO A 422 -10.89 -17.21 -13.18
N PRO A 423 -9.78 -17.12 -13.95
CA PRO A 423 -9.56 -17.98 -15.12
C PRO A 423 -9.41 -19.45 -14.70
N THR A 424 -9.64 -20.38 -15.62
CA THR A 424 -9.33 -21.80 -15.40
C THR A 424 -7.83 -22.07 -15.37
N VAL A 425 -7.39 -23.16 -14.74
CA VAL A 425 -5.99 -23.61 -14.75
C VAL A 425 -5.45 -23.74 -16.19
N ALA A 426 -6.26 -24.25 -17.13
CA ALA A 426 -5.88 -24.33 -18.54
C ALA A 426 -5.58 -22.95 -19.17
N ASN A 427 -6.38 -21.93 -18.84
CA ASN A 427 -6.16 -20.57 -19.31
C ASN A 427 -4.93 -19.93 -18.64
N LEU A 428 -4.68 -20.25 -17.37
CA LEU A 428 -3.48 -19.82 -16.65
C LEU A 428 -2.21 -20.39 -17.30
N HIS A 429 -2.16 -21.69 -17.58
CA HIS A 429 -1.03 -22.31 -18.28
C HIS A 429 -0.80 -21.68 -19.66
N LYS A 430 -1.87 -21.42 -20.42
CA LYS A 430 -1.77 -20.77 -21.73
C LYS A 430 -1.16 -19.37 -21.64
N ARG A 431 -1.49 -18.61 -20.59
CA ARG A 431 -1.07 -17.21 -20.42
C ARG A 431 0.34 -17.09 -19.84
N TYR A 432 0.69 -17.87 -18.82
CA TYR A 432 1.91 -17.70 -18.04
C TYR A 432 2.98 -18.76 -18.31
N LYS A 433 2.62 -19.92 -18.85
CA LYS A 433 3.55 -21.00 -19.21
C LYS A 433 4.49 -21.32 -18.02
N ASP A 434 5.80 -21.17 -18.22
CA ASP A 434 6.85 -21.50 -17.24
C ASP A 434 6.91 -20.52 -16.06
N GLU A 435 6.23 -19.37 -16.14
CA GLU A 435 6.14 -18.39 -15.05
C GLU A 435 4.93 -18.63 -14.13
N LEU A 436 4.10 -19.64 -14.39
CA LEU A 436 2.90 -19.93 -13.60
C LEU A 436 3.26 -20.54 -12.24
N ASP A 437 2.81 -19.88 -11.18
CA ASP A 437 2.92 -20.36 -9.80
C ASP A 437 1.52 -20.71 -9.27
N LEU A 438 1.08 -21.96 -9.52
CA LEU A 438 -0.25 -22.42 -9.10
C LEU A 438 -0.47 -22.33 -7.58
N PRO A 439 0.50 -22.69 -6.71
CA PRO A 439 0.36 -22.46 -5.27
C PRO A 439 0.06 -21.00 -4.92
N ALA A 440 0.75 -20.04 -5.55
CA ALA A 440 0.47 -18.62 -5.34
C ALA A 440 -0.92 -18.21 -5.84
N GLU A 441 -1.38 -18.76 -6.97
CA GLU A 441 -2.73 -18.52 -7.51
C GLU A 441 -3.84 -19.03 -6.56
N ALA A 442 -3.67 -20.24 -6.03
CA ALA A 442 -4.61 -20.82 -5.06
C ALA A 442 -4.68 -19.98 -3.77
N ARG A 443 -3.52 -19.57 -3.24
CA ARG A 443 -3.45 -18.67 -2.07
C ARG A 443 -4.05 -17.30 -2.35
N ALA A 444 -3.83 -16.73 -3.53
CA ALA A 444 -4.44 -15.46 -3.92
C ALA A 444 -5.97 -15.56 -3.95
N LEU A 445 -6.52 -16.60 -4.58
CA LEU A 445 -7.97 -16.80 -4.63
C LEU A 445 -8.56 -17.00 -3.22
N TYR A 446 -7.92 -17.83 -2.39
CA TYR A 446 -8.31 -17.99 -0.98
C TYR A 446 -8.27 -16.68 -0.19
N VAL A 447 -7.21 -15.89 -0.35
CA VAL A 447 -7.09 -14.57 0.30
C VAL A 447 -8.24 -13.66 -0.12
N ALA A 448 -8.58 -13.63 -1.42
CA ALA A 448 -9.68 -12.84 -1.96
C ALA A 448 -11.01 -13.23 -1.33
N MET A 449 -11.34 -14.53 -1.33
CA MET A 449 -12.60 -15.06 -0.77
C MET A 449 -12.70 -14.83 0.75
N THR A 450 -11.58 -14.88 1.48
CA THR A 450 -11.55 -14.68 2.94
C THR A 450 -11.42 -13.22 3.39
N ARG A 451 -11.49 -12.25 2.46
CA ARG A 451 -11.58 -10.82 2.80
C ARG A 451 -12.99 -10.39 3.21
N ALA A 452 -14.02 -11.13 2.79
CA ALA A 452 -15.41 -10.81 3.07
C ALA A 452 -15.78 -11.04 4.54
N ARG A 453 -16.55 -10.11 5.11
CA ARG A 453 -17.17 -10.26 6.42
C ARG A 453 -18.60 -10.80 6.32
N HIS A 454 -19.37 -10.30 5.36
CA HIS A 454 -20.79 -10.62 5.16
C HIS A 454 -21.02 -11.22 3.77
N ASP A 455 -20.66 -10.53 2.71
CA ASP A 455 -21.05 -10.95 1.37
C ASP A 455 -19.84 -11.22 0.48
N LEU A 456 -19.87 -12.34 -0.24
CA LEU A 456 -18.90 -12.72 -1.25
C LEU A 456 -19.62 -12.90 -2.58
N TYR A 457 -19.22 -12.14 -3.59
CA TYR A 457 -19.75 -12.22 -4.94
C TYR A 457 -18.65 -12.37 -5.97
N HIS A 458 -19.04 -12.75 -7.18
CA HIS A 458 -18.22 -12.61 -8.35
C HIS A 458 -18.90 -11.80 -9.45
N VAL A 459 -18.10 -11.23 -10.35
CA VAL A 459 -18.55 -10.64 -11.61
C VAL A 459 -17.64 -11.08 -12.74
N ASN A 460 -18.17 -11.20 -13.96
CA ASN A 460 -17.31 -11.54 -15.08
C ASN A 460 -16.25 -10.44 -15.30
N PRO A 461 -15.00 -10.81 -15.61
CA PRO A 461 -13.98 -9.84 -15.91
C PRO A 461 -14.36 -9.03 -17.16
N PRO A 462 -14.16 -7.70 -17.16
CA PRO A 462 -14.39 -6.89 -18.35
C PRO A 462 -13.38 -7.22 -19.45
N GLU A 463 -13.70 -6.87 -20.69
CA GLU A 463 -12.74 -7.00 -21.79
C GLU A 463 -11.51 -6.12 -21.55
N LEU A 464 -10.33 -6.75 -21.53
CA LEU A 464 -9.08 -6.04 -21.34
C LEU A 464 -8.55 -5.50 -22.67
N PRO A 465 -8.16 -4.21 -22.74
CA PRO A 465 -7.49 -3.69 -23.90
C PRO A 465 -6.09 -4.32 -24.06
N HIS A 466 -5.52 -4.19 -25.26
CA HIS A 466 -4.19 -4.75 -25.55
C HIS A 466 -3.08 -3.91 -24.91
N PHE A 467 -2.82 -4.18 -23.63
CA PHE A 467 -1.70 -3.58 -22.90
C PHE A 467 -0.36 -4.05 -23.42
N ARG A 468 0.56 -3.11 -23.62
CA ARG A 468 1.95 -3.33 -24.02
C ARG A 468 2.87 -2.44 -23.20
N ARG A 469 4.18 -2.72 -23.24
CA ARG A 469 5.22 -1.89 -22.63
C ARG A 469 6.12 -1.31 -23.71
N ALA A 470 6.53 -0.05 -23.53
CA ALA A 470 7.45 0.62 -24.45
C ALA A 470 8.90 0.18 -24.17
N GLY A 471 9.66 -0.06 -25.24
CA GLY A 471 11.06 -0.49 -25.17
C GLY A 471 11.26 -1.96 -24.77
N HIS A 472 12.52 -2.35 -24.56
CA HIS A 472 12.93 -3.71 -24.19
C HIS A 472 13.07 -3.93 -22.68
N ARG A 473 12.79 -2.91 -21.86
CA ARG A 473 12.93 -2.99 -20.40
C ARG A 473 11.64 -3.52 -19.76
N ARG A 474 11.77 -4.36 -18.74
CA ARG A 474 10.63 -4.82 -17.91
C ARG A 474 9.84 -3.65 -17.30
N ASP A 475 10.51 -2.51 -17.08
CA ASP A 475 9.93 -1.29 -16.48
C ASP A 475 9.49 -0.25 -17.50
N GLY A 476 9.38 -0.61 -18.78
CA GLY A 476 8.88 0.29 -19.81
C GLY A 476 7.45 0.78 -19.53
N ARG A 477 7.17 2.04 -19.89
CA ARG A 477 5.84 2.67 -19.77
C ARG A 477 4.77 1.78 -20.41
N ARG A 478 3.68 1.54 -19.67
CA ARG A 478 2.52 0.80 -20.18
C ARG A 478 1.68 1.66 -21.11
N TYR A 479 1.23 1.07 -22.21
CA TYR A 479 0.40 1.73 -23.21
C TYR A 479 -0.64 0.77 -23.80
N VAL A 480 -1.66 1.33 -24.43
CA VAL A 480 -2.72 0.56 -25.11
C VAL A 480 -2.49 0.59 -26.62
N GLY A 481 -2.44 -0.58 -27.25
CA GLY A 481 -2.36 -0.74 -28.71
C GLY A 481 -3.58 -1.48 -29.27
N SER A 482 -3.46 -1.89 -30.54
CA SER A 482 -4.39 -2.82 -31.19
C SER A 482 -3.66 -4.14 -31.50
N TRP A 483 -4.29 -5.06 -32.23
CA TRP A 483 -3.59 -6.24 -32.79
C TRP A 483 -2.41 -5.86 -33.70
N ARG A 484 -2.43 -4.65 -34.30
CA ARG A 484 -1.32 -4.14 -35.11
C ARG A 484 -0.20 -3.65 -34.20
N SER A 485 1.04 -4.03 -34.52
CA SER A 485 2.22 -3.76 -33.69
C SER A 485 2.62 -2.28 -33.62
N TYR A 486 2.18 -1.46 -34.58
CA TYR A 486 2.48 -0.03 -34.65
C TYR A 486 1.35 0.87 -34.11
N ASP A 487 0.15 0.33 -33.91
CA ASP A 487 -0.96 1.12 -33.38
C ASP A 487 -0.70 1.47 -31.92
N ARG A 488 -0.91 2.76 -31.61
CA ARG A 488 -0.80 3.35 -30.29
C ARG A 488 -2.07 4.15 -30.05
N CYS A 489 -2.91 3.63 -29.16
CA CYS A 489 -4.25 4.13 -28.89
C CYS A 489 -4.36 4.83 -27.53
N GLY A 490 -3.41 4.60 -26.63
CA GLY A 490 -3.41 5.23 -25.32
C GLY A 490 -2.15 4.95 -24.51
N ILE A 491 -2.05 5.56 -23.33
CA ILE A 491 -0.95 5.47 -22.37
C ILE A 491 -1.52 5.28 -20.96
N VAL A 492 -0.88 4.47 -20.12
CA VAL A 492 -1.29 4.35 -18.71
C VAL A 492 -0.64 5.46 -17.90
N ALA A 493 -1.45 6.23 -17.18
CA ALA A 493 -0.95 7.28 -16.31
C ALA A 493 -0.25 6.73 -15.07
N GLU A 494 0.75 7.45 -14.60
CA GLU A 494 1.56 7.15 -13.42
C GLU A 494 1.67 8.38 -12.51
N ALA A 495 1.92 8.15 -11.23
CA ALA A 495 1.99 9.18 -10.19
C ALA A 495 2.90 10.39 -10.49
N GLY A 496 3.97 10.19 -11.28
CA GLY A 496 4.98 11.19 -11.61
C GLY A 496 4.73 11.93 -12.91
N ASP A 497 3.54 11.79 -13.51
CA ASP A 497 3.26 12.32 -14.85
C ASP A 497 3.01 13.82 -14.88
N VAL A 498 2.66 14.41 -13.73
CA VAL A 498 2.50 15.85 -13.59
C VAL A 498 3.80 16.45 -13.05
N CYS A 499 4.22 17.57 -13.63
CA CYS A 499 5.43 18.29 -13.27
C CYS A 499 5.40 18.71 -11.79
N ARG A 500 6.52 18.47 -11.11
CA ARG A 500 6.72 18.76 -9.68
C ARG A 500 7.77 19.85 -9.44
N ASP A 501 8.52 20.22 -10.47
CA ASP A 501 9.67 21.13 -10.34
C ASP A 501 9.24 22.59 -10.18
N ASN A 502 8.10 22.94 -10.78
CA ASN A 502 7.49 24.27 -10.70
C ASN A 502 6.04 24.19 -10.22
N PRO A 503 5.54 25.25 -9.56
CA PRO A 503 4.12 25.32 -9.22
C PRO A 503 3.20 25.29 -10.45
N PRO A 504 2.05 24.61 -10.37
CA PRO A 504 0.99 24.81 -11.35
C PRO A 504 0.63 26.29 -11.51
N GLY A 505 0.60 26.77 -12.74
CA GLY A 505 0.35 28.18 -13.06
C GLY A 505 1.58 29.10 -12.92
N HIS A 506 2.80 28.58 -12.76
CA HIS A 506 4.01 29.42 -12.62
C HIS A 506 4.29 30.38 -13.79
N GLU A 507 3.86 30.05 -15.02
CA GLU A 507 3.95 30.93 -16.19
C GLU A 507 2.79 31.94 -16.29
N THR A 508 1.75 31.77 -15.47
CA THR A 508 0.54 32.59 -15.49
C THR A 508 0.24 33.12 -14.08
N ASP A 509 -0.69 32.51 -13.35
CA ASP A 509 -1.03 32.87 -11.98
C ASP A 509 -1.10 31.60 -11.11
N ALA A 510 0.01 31.31 -10.43
CA ALA A 510 0.10 30.17 -9.55
C ALA A 510 -0.81 30.32 -8.33
N ALA A 511 -0.96 31.51 -7.75
CA ALA A 511 -1.80 31.73 -6.58
C ALA A 511 -3.28 31.45 -6.87
N ALA A 512 -3.79 31.94 -8.00
CA ALA A 512 -5.14 31.64 -8.47
C ALA A 512 -5.32 30.14 -8.80
N THR A 513 -4.29 29.48 -9.33
CA THR A 513 -4.32 28.05 -9.64
C THR A 513 -4.35 27.20 -8.37
N GLN A 514 -3.55 27.53 -7.37
CA GLN A 514 -3.57 26.88 -6.04
C GLN A 514 -4.94 27.05 -5.36
N THR A 515 -5.54 28.23 -5.48
CA THR A 515 -6.90 28.48 -4.96
C THR A 515 -7.95 27.63 -5.66
N TYR A 516 -7.85 27.50 -7.00
CA TYR A 516 -8.75 26.66 -7.78
C TYR A 516 -8.60 25.17 -7.44
N LEU A 517 -7.36 24.67 -7.29
CA LEU A 517 -7.09 23.30 -6.86
C LEU A 517 -7.78 23.00 -5.52
N LEU A 518 -7.70 23.92 -4.55
CA LEU A 518 -8.36 23.77 -3.25
C LEU A 518 -9.90 23.82 -3.34
N GLY A 519 -10.43 24.76 -4.12
CA GLY A 519 -11.86 25.03 -4.20
C GLY A 519 -12.64 23.99 -4.99
N GLU A 520 -12.13 23.63 -6.17
CA GLU A 520 -12.93 23.00 -7.23
C GLU A 520 -12.47 21.58 -7.62
N VAL A 521 -11.22 21.22 -7.32
CA VAL A 521 -10.65 19.93 -7.74
C VAL A 521 -10.79 18.87 -6.64
N ARG A 522 -11.27 17.70 -7.01
CA ARG A 522 -11.58 16.54 -6.16
C ARG A 522 -11.12 15.25 -6.83
N SER A 523 -10.90 14.21 -6.02
CA SER A 523 -10.56 12.88 -6.52
C SER A 523 -11.70 12.33 -7.41
N GLY A 524 -11.34 11.59 -8.47
CA GLY A 524 -12.28 11.00 -9.41
C GLY A 524 -12.79 11.92 -10.53
N GLN A 525 -12.53 13.23 -10.47
CA GLN A 525 -12.89 14.17 -11.54
C GLN A 525 -12.05 13.96 -12.80
N GLU A 526 -12.63 14.27 -13.97
CA GLU A 526 -11.97 14.10 -15.26
C GLU A 526 -10.92 15.18 -15.53
N VAL A 527 -9.82 14.75 -16.14
CA VAL A 527 -8.78 15.64 -16.64
C VAL A 527 -8.32 15.21 -18.02
N VAL A 528 -7.79 16.18 -18.78
CA VAL A 528 -7.27 15.94 -20.13
C VAL A 528 -5.86 16.50 -20.22
N LEU A 529 -4.92 15.72 -20.73
CA LEU A 529 -3.64 16.27 -21.16
C LEU A 529 -3.78 16.81 -22.58
N ARG A 530 -3.66 18.12 -22.75
CA ARG A 530 -3.77 18.81 -24.04
C ARG A 530 -2.41 19.30 -24.50
N ARG A 531 -2.02 18.98 -25.73
CA ARG A 531 -0.78 19.44 -26.33
C ARG A 531 -0.79 20.97 -26.45
N ARG A 532 0.22 21.64 -25.88
CA ARG A 532 0.32 23.12 -25.93
C ARG A 532 0.74 23.61 -27.32
N HIS A 533 1.73 22.97 -27.92
CA HIS A 533 2.23 23.29 -29.26
C HIS A 533 2.89 22.05 -29.89
N PRO A 534 3.12 22.01 -31.22
CA PRO A 534 3.61 20.78 -31.88
C PRO A 534 5.13 20.55 -31.74
N VAL A 535 5.90 21.54 -31.28
CA VAL A 535 7.37 21.45 -31.20
C VAL A 535 7.80 20.55 -30.02
N PRO A 536 8.60 19.49 -30.25
CA PRO A 536 9.20 18.67 -29.19
C PRO A 536 10.10 19.46 -28.25
N MET A 537 10.11 19.09 -26.96
CA MET A 537 10.98 19.74 -25.97
C MET A 537 12.45 19.29 -26.03
N GLY A 538 12.76 18.25 -26.82
CA GLY A 538 14.09 17.69 -27.00
C GLY A 538 14.06 16.51 -27.97
N GLU A 539 15.22 15.99 -28.36
CA GLU A 539 15.35 14.92 -29.37
C GLU A 539 14.61 13.63 -29.01
N THR A 540 14.48 13.35 -27.71
CA THR A 540 13.85 12.16 -27.15
C THR A 540 12.61 12.48 -26.31
N GLN A 541 12.02 13.67 -26.49
CA GLN A 541 10.84 14.11 -25.76
C GLN A 541 9.66 14.37 -26.70
N SER A 542 8.45 14.16 -26.22
CA SER A 542 7.27 14.68 -26.87
C SER A 542 7.21 16.22 -26.79
N PRO A 543 6.29 16.86 -27.52
CA PRO A 543 5.88 18.24 -27.24
C PRO A 543 5.30 18.38 -25.83
N PRO A 544 5.19 19.61 -25.30
CA PRO A 544 4.62 19.85 -23.97
C PRO A 544 3.10 19.68 -23.95
N TYR A 545 2.58 19.16 -22.83
CA TYR A 545 1.15 18.99 -22.58
C TYR A 545 0.75 19.72 -21.30
N ALA A 546 -0.35 20.46 -21.36
CA ALA A 546 -1.03 21.06 -20.23
C ALA A 546 -2.05 20.08 -19.65
N LEU A 547 -2.14 19.99 -18.32
CA LEU A 547 -3.20 19.25 -17.64
C LEU A 547 -4.40 20.17 -17.44
N MET A 548 -5.53 19.79 -18.03
CA MET A 548 -6.75 20.57 -18.05
C MET A 548 -7.83 19.94 -17.15
N HIS A 549 -8.50 20.75 -16.35
CA HIS A 549 -9.70 20.41 -15.58
C HIS A 549 -10.77 21.47 -15.85
N ASP A 550 -11.96 21.08 -16.30
CA ASP A 550 -13.04 21.99 -16.71
C ASP A 550 -12.59 23.15 -17.60
N GLY A 551 -11.69 22.86 -18.56
CA GLY A 551 -11.14 23.84 -19.49
C GLY A 551 -10.08 24.77 -18.91
N ARG A 552 -9.76 24.68 -17.61
CA ARG A 552 -8.69 25.43 -16.95
C ARG A 552 -7.42 24.60 -16.82
N GLU A 553 -6.26 25.22 -17.07
CA GLU A 553 -4.98 24.59 -16.83
C GLU A 553 -4.69 24.50 -15.32
N ILE A 554 -4.38 23.30 -14.85
CA ILE A 554 -4.11 22.99 -13.44
C ILE A 554 -2.75 22.34 -13.21
N GLY A 555 -1.92 22.25 -14.26
CA GLY A 555 -0.60 21.65 -14.22
C GLY A 555 -0.08 21.38 -15.63
N GLU A 556 1.08 20.74 -15.72
CA GLU A 556 1.70 20.36 -16.98
C GLU A 556 2.35 18.98 -16.86
N ALA A 557 2.52 18.30 -18.00
CA ALA A 557 3.18 17.00 -18.03
C ALA A 557 4.66 17.11 -17.67
N SER A 558 5.14 16.21 -16.81
CA SER A 558 6.54 16.13 -16.41
C SER A 558 7.47 15.78 -17.58
N GLN A 559 8.76 16.07 -17.44
CA GLN A 559 9.76 15.64 -18.41
C GLN A 559 9.75 14.11 -18.61
N ARG A 560 9.67 13.35 -17.52
CA ARG A 560 9.60 11.89 -17.54
C ARG A 560 8.43 11.39 -18.41
N PHE A 561 7.25 11.98 -18.23
CA PHE A 561 6.09 11.62 -19.05
C PHE A 561 6.37 11.87 -20.55
N ARG A 562 6.98 13.01 -20.90
CA ARG A 562 7.28 13.35 -22.30
C ARG A 562 8.31 12.41 -22.93
N GLU A 563 9.32 12.00 -22.18
CA GLU A 563 10.32 11.02 -22.61
C GLU A 563 9.68 9.64 -22.83
N GLU A 564 8.83 9.21 -21.90
CA GLU A 564 8.16 7.92 -21.99
C GLU A 564 7.07 7.90 -23.09
N LEU A 565 6.34 9.00 -23.28
CA LEU A 565 5.41 9.17 -24.40
C LEU A 565 6.16 9.14 -25.74
N PHE A 566 7.37 9.73 -25.80
CA PHE A 566 8.23 9.58 -26.98
C PHE A 566 8.57 8.10 -27.24
N GLN A 567 8.98 7.34 -26.22
CA GLN A 567 9.27 5.91 -26.39
C GLN A 567 8.05 5.10 -26.83
N VAL A 568 6.86 5.42 -26.30
CA VAL A 568 5.59 4.78 -26.72
C VAL A 568 5.33 5.04 -28.21
N GLN A 569 5.53 6.28 -28.66
CA GLN A 569 5.19 6.73 -30.02
C GLN A 569 6.29 6.43 -31.06
N LYS A 570 7.54 6.20 -30.64
CA LYS A 570 8.68 5.88 -31.50
C LYS A 570 8.73 4.37 -31.77
N VAL A 571 8.01 3.91 -32.79
CA VAL A 571 7.90 2.47 -33.11
C VAL A 571 9.22 1.87 -33.60
N ASN A 572 10.01 2.62 -34.37
CA ASN A 572 11.33 2.21 -34.85
C ASN A 572 12.19 3.45 -35.16
N ARG A 573 13.45 3.26 -35.57
CA ARG A 573 14.41 4.35 -35.78
C ARG A 573 13.95 5.39 -36.83
N THR A 574 13.30 4.95 -37.91
CA THR A 574 12.86 5.83 -39.01
C THR A 574 11.43 6.36 -38.82
N TRP A 575 10.69 5.84 -37.83
CA TRP A 575 9.31 6.23 -37.55
C TRP A 575 9.26 7.63 -36.93
N GLU A 576 8.53 8.56 -37.53
CA GLU A 576 8.25 9.85 -36.91
C GLU A 576 7.08 9.71 -35.92
N PRO A 577 7.26 10.06 -34.64
CA PRO A 577 6.19 9.96 -33.66
C PRO A 577 4.97 10.81 -34.03
N TRP A 578 3.79 10.19 -34.04
CA TRP A 578 2.53 10.88 -34.31
C TRP A 578 1.85 11.32 -33.01
N TRP A 579 2.24 12.49 -32.50
CA TRP A 579 1.80 12.99 -31.20
C TRP A 579 0.28 13.16 -31.09
N PRO A 580 -0.35 12.74 -29.98
CA PRO A 580 -1.74 13.08 -29.71
C PRO A 580 -1.96 14.58 -29.52
N ASP A 581 -3.15 15.07 -29.86
CA ASP A 581 -3.57 16.43 -29.54
C ASP A 581 -4.10 16.49 -28.11
N GLU A 582 -4.87 15.47 -27.72
CA GLU A 582 -5.45 15.32 -26.40
C GLU A 582 -5.32 13.87 -25.92
N ILE A 583 -5.19 13.69 -24.61
CA ILE A 583 -5.21 12.40 -23.93
C ILE A 583 -6.33 12.45 -22.89
N HIS A 584 -7.41 11.70 -23.15
CA HIS A 584 -8.66 11.67 -22.38
C HIS A 584 -8.73 10.46 -21.45
N ASP A 585 -9.83 10.31 -20.70
CA ASP A 585 -10.09 9.20 -19.77
C ASP A 585 -9.08 9.13 -18.61
N LEU A 586 -8.44 10.27 -18.31
CA LEU A 586 -7.60 10.45 -17.14
C LEU A 586 -8.44 11.09 -16.02
N ARG A 587 -8.12 10.73 -14.78
CA ARG A 587 -8.82 11.23 -13.59
C ARG A 587 -7.83 11.80 -12.58
N ILE A 588 -8.30 12.74 -11.75
CA ILE A 588 -7.59 13.15 -10.54
C ILE A 588 -7.59 11.96 -9.57
N ASP A 589 -6.39 11.47 -9.24
CA ASP A 589 -6.22 10.49 -8.18
C ASP A 589 -6.29 11.18 -6.81
N THR A 590 -5.49 12.23 -6.61
CA THR A 590 -5.49 13.06 -5.41
C THR A 590 -4.76 14.38 -5.67
N LEU A 591 -4.92 15.35 -4.77
CA LEU A 591 -4.01 16.49 -4.67
C LEU A 591 -2.91 16.17 -3.67
N GLU A 592 -1.66 16.49 -4.00
CA GLU A 592 -0.51 16.23 -3.13
C GLU A 592 0.34 17.49 -2.88
N THR A 593 0.99 17.52 -1.72
CA THR A 593 1.99 18.50 -1.37
C THR A 593 3.33 18.11 -2.00
N VAL A 594 3.90 19.04 -2.76
CA VAL A 594 5.22 18.91 -3.37
C VAL A 594 6.16 19.96 -2.78
N THR A 595 7.41 19.57 -2.59
CA THR A 595 8.51 20.48 -2.23
C THR A 595 9.39 20.69 -3.46
N GLY A 596 9.68 21.95 -3.78
CA GLY A 596 10.66 22.31 -4.79
C GLY A 596 11.61 23.40 -4.29
N SER A 597 12.25 24.12 -5.21
CA SER A 597 13.14 25.22 -4.82
C SER A 597 12.35 26.38 -4.20
N THR A 598 12.94 27.03 -3.20
CA THR A 598 12.37 28.24 -2.60
C THR A 598 12.24 29.37 -3.62
N ALA A 599 13.19 29.45 -4.56
CA ALA A 599 13.16 30.39 -5.68
C ALA A 599 11.96 30.17 -6.61
N ALA A 600 11.63 28.92 -6.97
CA ALA A 600 10.47 28.61 -7.80
C ALA A 600 9.16 29.04 -7.11
N GLY A 601 9.03 28.75 -5.81
CA GLY A 601 7.87 29.20 -5.02
C GLY A 601 7.76 30.73 -4.94
N ALA A 602 8.87 31.42 -4.67
CA ALA A 602 8.90 32.88 -4.55
C ALA A 602 8.59 33.57 -5.90
N ASN A 603 9.18 33.09 -6.99
CA ASN A 603 8.95 33.62 -8.34
C ASN A 603 7.49 33.44 -8.79
N ALA A 604 6.85 32.36 -8.34
CA ALA A 604 5.44 32.09 -8.61
C ALA A 604 4.47 32.79 -7.62
N GLY A 605 4.98 33.58 -6.67
CA GLY A 605 4.15 34.29 -5.69
C GLY A 605 3.56 33.40 -4.58
N LEU A 606 4.13 32.21 -4.33
CA LEU A 606 3.65 31.27 -3.31
C LEU A 606 4.44 31.32 -1.99
N GLY A 607 5.38 32.27 -1.87
CA GLY A 607 6.24 32.45 -0.70
C GLY A 607 7.57 31.69 -0.79
N ASP A 608 8.40 31.87 0.23
CA ASP A 608 9.81 31.44 0.26
C ASP A 608 10.02 30.01 0.78
N ARG A 609 8.94 29.28 1.12
CA ARG A 609 9.05 27.91 1.64
C ARG A 609 9.25 26.85 0.56
N GLY A 610 9.03 27.17 -0.72
CA GLY A 610 9.19 26.20 -1.81
C GLY A 610 8.27 24.98 -1.68
N VAL A 611 7.00 25.22 -1.35
CA VAL A 611 5.97 24.17 -1.25
C VAL A 611 4.69 24.59 -1.97
N TRP A 612 4.03 23.65 -2.64
CA TRP A 612 2.79 23.88 -3.38
C TRP A 612 2.01 22.59 -3.58
N ILE A 613 0.77 22.73 -4.03
CA ILE A 613 -0.15 21.65 -4.35
C ILE A 613 0.03 21.28 -5.83
N VAL A 614 0.11 19.97 -6.11
CA VAL A 614 0.15 19.41 -7.47
C VAL A 614 -0.94 18.34 -7.58
N PRO A 615 -1.73 18.32 -8.67
CA PRO A 615 -2.64 17.22 -8.93
C PRO A 615 -1.87 15.96 -9.35
N ARG A 616 -2.24 14.81 -8.79
CA ARG A 616 -1.83 13.50 -9.27
C ARG A 616 -2.93 12.92 -10.13
N ILE A 617 -2.54 12.23 -11.21
CA ILE A 617 -3.48 11.63 -12.16
C ILE A 617 -3.36 10.11 -12.20
N THR A 618 -4.44 9.45 -12.62
CA THR A 618 -4.51 8.00 -12.84
C THR A 618 -5.42 7.69 -14.04
N GLY A 619 -5.42 6.43 -14.46
CA GLY A 619 -6.29 5.92 -15.52
C GLY A 619 -5.57 5.48 -16.78
N ILE A 620 -6.35 5.15 -17.79
CA ILE A 620 -5.89 4.69 -19.10
C ILE A 620 -6.16 5.81 -20.10
N GLY A 621 -5.15 6.66 -20.32
CA GLY A 621 -5.24 7.82 -21.18
C GLY A 621 -5.45 7.43 -22.65
N ARG A 622 -6.58 7.82 -23.26
CA ARG A 622 -6.87 7.53 -24.68
C ARG A 622 -6.44 8.68 -25.59
N PHE A 623 -5.74 8.35 -26.67
CA PHE A 623 -5.22 9.33 -27.61
C PHE A 623 -6.31 9.82 -28.56
N ARG A 624 -6.43 11.15 -28.66
CA ARG A 624 -7.26 11.84 -29.65
C ARG A 624 -6.36 12.69 -30.55
N ARG A 625 -6.59 12.58 -31.86
CA ARG A 625 -5.78 13.24 -32.90
C ARG A 625 -6.73 13.96 -33.88
N ALA A 626 -6.38 15.16 -34.30
CA ALA A 626 -7.11 15.89 -35.32
C ALA A 626 -7.06 15.10 -36.65
N GLY A 627 -8.21 14.59 -37.09
CA GLY A 627 -8.37 13.71 -38.27
C GLY A 627 -9.34 12.54 -38.06
N ASN A 628 -9.57 12.10 -36.81
CA ASN A 628 -10.45 10.96 -36.50
C ASN A 628 -11.97 11.24 -36.59
N TYR A 629 -12.39 12.44 -37.01
CA TYR A 629 -13.82 12.78 -37.15
C TYR A 629 -14.48 12.15 -38.40
N GLU A 630 -13.71 11.68 -39.38
CA GLU A 630 -14.26 11.15 -40.63
C GLU A 630 -14.39 9.62 -40.70
N GLU A 631 -13.79 8.85 -39.78
CA GLU A 631 -13.80 7.37 -39.86
C GLU A 631 -14.60 6.66 -38.75
N GLN A 632 -15.17 7.37 -37.77
CA GLN A 632 -16.04 6.77 -36.73
C GLN A 632 -17.54 6.96 -36.99
N GLY A 633 -17.91 7.47 -38.17
CA GLY A 633 -19.28 7.54 -38.67
C GLY A 633 -19.46 6.66 -39.91
N ALA A 634 -19.38 5.34 -39.76
CA ALA A 634 -19.86 4.36 -40.73
C ALA A 634 -20.27 3.06 -40.04
#